data_AF-A0A969IDY3-F1
#
_entry.id   AF-A0A969IDY3-F1
#
_cell.length_a   1.000
_cell.length_b   1.000
_cell.length_c   1.000
_cell.angle_alpha   90.00
_cell.angle_beta   90.00
_cell.angle_gamma   90.00
#
_symmetry.space_group_name_H-M   'P 1'
#
loop_
_entity.id
_entity.type
_entity.pdbx_description
1 polymer ?
#
loop_
_entity_poly.entity_id
_entity_poly.type
_entity_poly.pdbx_seq_one_letter_code
_entity_poly.pdbx_strand_id
1 'polypeptide(L)'
;MEKYINSKGKTLIGWDEILEGGLAPNAIVMSWRGEKGGIEAAKQKHEVIMTPTTYVYFDYSQTKNEDSVTIGRLHTAGKIYSYEPVPKELTAEEGKYILGAQANVWTEYIKYPAKVDYMIFPRLTALSEVLWSPKWKRNWVDFGKRLQTQFKRYDLWGAGYSKAYYDLKANIFPADNNKGLLYSLEKTSAVGKIAFNTGAKQSYLLPYSQPLLINSSKTINATLLIDGKSNRWLNQAFSFNKATGKKIKLNTATVENYPGNGGAFGLVNGVVSKFALGSTEWLGWLGSDMEAEIDLGTEQSISKLSCHVARYNGSRCYLPQYIEAYTSNDGKNFNLAGKGSGYSEDKEGMGYMSVHFAPVSSRYVKVLAKNQGIIPEGRPSAGAKAMMFVDEVIIE
;
A
#
# COMPACT_ATOMS: atom_id res chain seq x y z
N MET A 1 -34.81 6.32 24.97
CA MET A 1 -35.20 6.15 23.56
C MET A 1 -35.70 4.74 23.26
N GLU A 2 -34.93 3.69 23.56
CA GLU A 2 -35.31 2.28 23.33
C GLU A 2 -36.73 1.92 23.82
N LYS A 3 -37.07 2.19 25.08
CA LYS A 3 -38.42 1.93 25.63
C LYS A 3 -39.56 2.53 24.78
N TYR A 4 -39.34 3.71 24.20
CA TYR A 4 -40.31 4.37 23.33
C TYR A 4 -40.40 3.69 21.95
N ILE A 5 -39.27 3.30 21.38
CA ILE A 5 -39.23 2.56 20.10
C ILE A 5 -39.92 1.20 20.25
N ASN A 6 -39.62 0.48 21.32
CA ASN A 6 -40.21 -0.82 21.63
C ASN A 6 -41.73 -0.71 21.86
N SER A 7 -42.23 0.37 22.48
CA SER A 7 -43.68 0.58 22.65
C SER A 7 -44.43 0.82 21.33
N LYS A 8 -43.70 1.05 20.23
CA LYS A 8 -44.24 1.13 18.86
C LYS A 8 -44.05 -0.17 18.06
N GLY A 9 -43.61 -1.25 18.69
CA GLY A 9 -43.35 -2.54 18.02
C GLY A 9 -42.16 -2.49 17.06
N LYS A 10 -41.17 -1.65 17.35
CA LYS A 10 -39.94 -1.49 16.57
C LYS A 10 -38.73 -1.90 17.42
N THR A 11 -37.66 -2.34 16.78
CA THR A 11 -36.39 -2.71 17.43
C THR A 11 -35.33 -1.67 17.07
N LEU A 12 -34.54 -1.26 18.06
CA LEU A 12 -33.44 -0.31 17.86
C LEU A 12 -32.22 -1.04 17.27
N ILE A 13 -31.65 -0.49 16.20
CA ILE A 13 -30.30 -0.81 15.74
C ILE A 13 -29.43 0.42 16.00
N GLY A 14 -28.27 0.23 16.60
CA GLY A 14 -27.31 1.32 16.84
C GLY A 14 -25.88 0.88 16.60
N TRP A 15 -25.01 1.85 16.28
CA TRP A 15 -23.58 1.62 16.15
C TRP A 15 -22.97 1.12 17.47
N ASP A 16 -21.85 0.40 17.39
CA ASP A 16 -21.21 -0.24 18.55
C ASP A 16 -20.87 0.70 19.73
N GLU A 17 -20.86 2.01 19.56
CA GLU A 17 -20.82 3.00 20.64
C GLU A 17 -21.93 2.83 21.68
N ILE A 18 -23.09 2.26 21.32
CA ILE A 18 -24.18 2.05 22.29
C ILE A 18 -23.84 1.00 23.37
N LEU A 19 -22.70 0.31 23.25
CA LEU A 19 -22.09 -0.50 24.32
C LEU A 19 -21.62 0.36 25.50
N GLU A 20 -21.25 1.62 25.23
CA GLU A 20 -20.74 2.56 26.23
C GLU A 20 -21.90 3.02 27.13
N GLY A 21 -21.92 2.55 28.39
CA GLY A 21 -22.99 2.87 29.36
C GLY A 21 -24.02 1.75 29.58
N GLY A 22 -23.83 0.59 28.95
CA GLY A 22 -24.67 -0.59 29.11
C GLY A 22 -25.75 -0.69 28.02
N LEU A 23 -25.92 -1.89 27.46
CA LEU A 23 -26.83 -2.09 26.34
C LEU A 23 -28.29 -2.13 26.78
N ALA A 24 -29.13 -1.54 25.95
CA ALA A 24 -30.57 -1.72 25.97
C ALA A 24 -30.90 -3.22 25.71
N PRO A 25 -31.75 -3.89 26.51
CA PRO A 25 -31.94 -5.35 26.45
C PRO A 25 -32.34 -5.90 25.07
N ASN A 26 -33.02 -5.11 24.24
CA ASN A 26 -33.49 -5.53 22.93
C ASN A 26 -32.77 -4.80 21.78
N ALA A 27 -31.64 -4.13 22.03
CA ALA A 27 -30.91 -3.45 20.98
C ALA A 27 -30.09 -4.43 20.13
N ILE A 28 -30.06 -4.17 18.82
CA ILE A 28 -29.18 -4.81 17.84
C ILE A 28 -27.97 -3.91 17.64
N VAL A 29 -26.76 -4.48 17.67
CA VAL A 29 -25.51 -3.74 17.54
C VAL A 29 -25.00 -3.80 16.10
N MET A 30 -24.65 -2.65 15.52
CA MET A 30 -23.96 -2.55 14.24
C MET A 30 -22.48 -2.25 14.45
N SER A 31 -21.60 -3.23 14.23
CA SER A 31 -20.17 -3.11 14.56
C SER A 31 -19.38 -2.48 13.41
N TRP A 32 -18.84 -1.28 13.62
CA TRP A 32 -18.13 -0.55 12.56
C TRP A 32 -16.67 -0.23 12.89
N ARG A 33 -16.30 -0.07 14.17
CA ARG A 33 -14.91 0.19 14.61
C ARG A 33 -14.07 -1.10 14.64
N GLY A 34 -14.12 -1.86 13.55
CA GLY A 34 -13.66 -3.24 13.49
C GLY A 34 -14.73 -4.21 14.01
N GLU A 35 -14.28 -5.39 14.44
CA GLU A 35 -15.19 -6.49 14.85
C GLU A 35 -15.37 -6.57 16.36
N LYS A 36 -14.54 -5.85 17.13
CA LYS A 36 -14.48 -5.95 18.59
C LYS A 36 -15.83 -5.65 19.25
N GLY A 37 -16.52 -4.61 18.82
CA GLY A 37 -17.84 -4.25 19.34
C GLY A 37 -18.88 -5.34 19.10
N GLY A 38 -18.93 -5.89 17.89
CA GLY A 38 -19.81 -7.00 17.55
C GLY A 38 -19.51 -8.28 18.32
N ILE A 39 -18.22 -8.60 18.53
CA ILE A 39 -17.81 -9.76 19.35
C ILE A 39 -18.32 -9.60 20.78
N GLU A 40 -18.14 -8.42 21.38
CA GLU A 40 -18.59 -8.14 22.74
C GLU A 40 -20.13 -8.23 22.86
N ALA A 41 -20.85 -7.62 21.94
CA ALA A 41 -22.32 -7.65 21.90
C ALA A 41 -22.87 -9.08 21.76
N ALA A 42 -22.27 -9.90 20.89
CA ALA A 42 -22.69 -11.29 20.69
C ALA A 42 -22.46 -12.15 21.95
N LYS A 43 -21.35 -11.93 22.68
CA LYS A 43 -21.09 -12.60 23.97
C LYS A 43 -22.11 -12.23 25.04
N GLN A 44 -22.63 -11.00 24.96
CA GLN A 44 -23.73 -10.52 25.80
C GLN A 44 -25.12 -10.93 25.26
N LYS A 45 -25.18 -11.78 24.22
CA LYS A 45 -26.42 -12.30 23.62
C LYS A 45 -27.28 -11.25 22.93
N HIS A 46 -26.67 -10.16 22.47
CA HIS A 46 -27.32 -9.20 21.59
C HIS A 46 -27.08 -9.57 20.13
N GLU A 47 -28.11 -9.39 19.31
CA GLU A 47 -27.99 -9.55 17.87
C GLU A 47 -27.04 -8.51 17.27
N VAL A 48 -26.29 -8.90 16.24
CA VAL A 48 -25.23 -8.09 15.66
C VAL A 48 -25.32 -8.07 14.13
N ILE A 49 -25.15 -6.89 13.55
CA ILE A 49 -24.88 -6.69 12.13
C ILE A 49 -23.43 -6.25 11.98
N MET A 50 -22.62 -7.03 11.29
CA MET A 50 -21.22 -6.70 11.07
C MET A 50 -21.06 -5.68 9.95
N THR A 51 -20.45 -4.54 10.24
CA THR A 51 -20.09 -3.52 9.24
C THR A 51 -18.65 -3.01 9.42
N PRO A 52 -17.65 -3.87 9.67
CA PRO A 52 -16.36 -3.39 10.13
C PRO A 52 -15.65 -2.56 9.05
N THR A 53 -15.11 -1.40 9.45
CA THR A 53 -14.20 -0.54 8.65
C THR A 53 -12.97 -1.28 8.13
N THR A 54 -12.65 -2.45 8.65
CA THR A 54 -11.55 -3.28 8.17
C THR A 54 -11.90 -4.06 6.90
N TYR A 55 -13.18 -4.21 6.55
CA TYR A 55 -13.63 -4.95 5.37
C TYR A 55 -14.65 -4.17 4.54
N VAL A 56 -15.79 -3.78 5.09
CA VAL A 56 -17.01 -3.48 4.32
C VAL A 56 -17.36 -1.98 4.27
N TYR A 57 -16.34 -1.13 4.30
CA TYR A 57 -16.45 0.31 3.99
C TYR A 57 -16.12 0.53 2.51
N PHE A 58 -17.14 0.83 1.70
CA PHE A 58 -17.05 0.94 0.24
C PHE A 58 -16.87 2.38 -0.24
N ASP A 59 -16.74 3.34 0.66
CA ASP A 59 -16.20 4.68 0.44
C ASP A 59 -14.66 4.69 0.31
N TYR A 60 -13.99 3.60 0.71
CA TYR A 60 -12.53 3.43 0.58
C TYR A 60 -12.13 3.03 -0.84
N SER A 61 -10.89 3.30 -1.23
CA SER A 61 -10.37 2.98 -2.58
C SER A 61 -10.48 1.49 -2.91
N GLN A 62 -10.68 1.18 -4.19
CA GLN A 62 -10.65 -0.17 -4.76
C GLN A 62 -9.32 -0.52 -5.39
N THR A 63 -8.58 0.49 -5.83
CA THR A 63 -7.22 0.37 -6.38
C THR A 63 -6.28 1.39 -5.74
N LYS A 64 -4.97 1.16 -5.83
CA LYS A 64 -3.97 2.18 -5.45
C LYS A 64 -3.94 3.35 -6.45
N ASN A 65 -4.44 3.12 -7.66
CA ASN A 65 -4.43 4.08 -8.77
C ASN A 65 -5.84 4.58 -9.07
N GLU A 66 -6.55 5.08 -8.05
CA GLU A 66 -7.84 5.74 -8.25
C GLU A 66 -7.63 7.01 -9.08
N ASP A 67 -8.59 7.31 -9.95
CA ASP A 67 -8.62 8.51 -10.79
C ASP A 67 -9.34 9.69 -10.13
N SER A 68 -9.89 9.48 -8.93
CA SER A 68 -10.51 10.52 -8.11
C SER A 68 -10.16 10.34 -6.64
N VAL A 69 -10.33 11.41 -5.87
CA VAL A 69 -10.19 11.37 -4.41
C VAL A 69 -11.17 10.37 -3.80
N THR A 70 -10.69 9.66 -2.79
CA THR A 70 -11.48 8.84 -1.86
C THR A 70 -11.10 9.24 -0.44
N ILE A 71 -11.84 8.79 0.57
CA ILE A 71 -11.46 9.01 1.99
C ILE A 71 -10.18 8.24 2.38
N GLY A 72 -9.63 7.43 1.48
CA GLY A 72 -8.39 6.67 1.65
C GLY A 72 -8.62 5.19 1.88
N ARG A 73 -7.55 4.50 2.34
CA ARG A 73 -7.46 3.03 2.55
C ARG A 73 -7.79 2.22 1.28
N LEU A 74 -7.50 0.92 1.31
CA LEU A 74 -7.67 0.05 0.14
C LEU A 74 -8.47 -1.20 0.49
N HIS A 75 -9.67 -1.30 -0.08
CA HIS A 75 -10.55 -2.45 -0.01
C HIS A 75 -10.80 -2.99 -1.41
N THR A 76 -10.05 -4.01 -1.80
CA THR A 76 -10.23 -4.69 -3.08
C THR A 76 -11.38 -5.70 -3.00
N ALA A 77 -11.97 -6.08 -4.13
CA ALA A 77 -12.98 -7.14 -4.17
C ALA A 77 -12.47 -8.46 -3.54
N GLY A 78 -11.17 -8.79 -3.70
CA GLY A 78 -10.56 -9.95 -3.06
C GLY A 78 -10.54 -9.88 -1.54
N LYS A 79 -10.26 -8.68 -0.98
CA LYS A 79 -10.33 -8.46 0.46
C LYS A 79 -11.76 -8.59 1.00
N ILE A 80 -12.76 -8.11 0.27
CA ILE A 80 -14.17 -8.29 0.65
C ILE A 80 -14.54 -9.77 0.62
N TYR A 81 -14.15 -10.48 -0.43
CA TYR A 81 -14.45 -11.89 -0.62
C TYR A 81 -13.82 -12.80 0.45
N SER A 82 -12.69 -12.39 1.03
CA SER A 82 -12.04 -13.12 2.12
C SER A 82 -12.67 -12.89 3.49
N TYR A 83 -13.70 -12.03 3.60
CA TYR A 83 -14.32 -11.72 4.87
C TYR A 83 -15.17 -12.89 5.40
N GLU A 84 -15.08 -13.14 6.71
CA GLU A 84 -15.93 -14.09 7.41
C GLU A 84 -16.76 -13.33 8.46
N PRO A 85 -18.07 -13.10 8.22
CA PRO A 85 -18.91 -12.30 9.12
C PRO A 85 -19.03 -12.84 10.55
N VAL A 86 -18.83 -14.14 10.75
CA VAL A 86 -18.80 -14.75 12.09
C VAL A 86 -17.33 -14.81 12.54
N PRO A 87 -16.91 -13.98 13.51
CA PRO A 87 -15.53 -13.95 13.97
C PRO A 87 -15.12 -15.29 14.60
N LYS A 88 -13.85 -15.67 14.40
CA LYS A 88 -13.29 -16.92 14.95
C LYS A 88 -13.22 -16.93 16.48
N GLU A 89 -13.29 -15.75 17.09
CA GLU A 89 -13.28 -15.51 18.53
C GLU A 89 -14.61 -15.89 19.21
N LEU A 90 -15.68 -16.10 18.42
CA LEU A 90 -16.99 -16.54 18.92
C LEU A 90 -17.11 -18.05 18.87
N THR A 91 -17.74 -18.62 19.90
CA THR A 91 -18.20 -20.00 19.89
C THR A 91 -19.36 -20.19 18.88
N ALA A 92 -19.69 -21.44 18.56
CA ALA A 92 -20.83 -21.73 17.68
C ALA A 92 -22.16 -21.20 18.23
N GLU A 93 -22.32 -21.10 19.56
CA GLU A 93 -23.54 -20.57 20.18
C GLU A 93 -23.58 -19.05 20.12
N GLU A 94 -22.49 -18.38 20.47
CA GLU A 94 -22.39 -16.91 20.36
C GLU A 94 -22.48 -16.44 18.90
N GLY A 95 -21.95 -17.21 17.97
CA GLY A 95 -22.02 -16.92 16.54
C GLY A 95 -23.43 -16.85 15.98
N LYS A 96 -24.44 -17.46 16.64
CA LYS A 96 -25.85 -17.37 16.22
C LYS A 96 -26.42 -15.96 16.37
N TYR A 97 -25.82 -15.12 17.21
CA TYR A 97 -26.23 -13.73 17.37
C TYR A 97 -25.75 -12.83 16.24
N ILE A 98 -24.85 -13.32 15.36
CA ILE A 98 -24.46 -12.59 14.16
C ILE A 98 -25.55 -12.77 13.09
N LEU A 99 -26.34 -11.73 12.85
CA LEU A 99 -27.40 -11.73 11.84
C LEU A 99 -26.85 -11.70 10.41
N GLY A 100 -25.65 -11.15 10.23
CA GLY A 100 -24.98 -11.04 8.93
C GLY A 100 -24.02 -9.86 8.89
N ALA A 101 -23.71 -9.40 7.68
CA ALA A 101 -22.93 -8.19 7.46
C ALA A 101 -23.60 -7.24 6.47
N GLN A 102 -23.17 -5.98 6.46
CA GLN A 102 -23.62 -4.95 5.53
C GLN A 102 -22.43 -4.11 5.07
N ALA A 103 -22.45 -3.66 3.82
CA ALA A 103 -21.51 -2.65 3.34
C ALA A 103 -22.05 -1.23 3.56
N ASN A 104 -21.18 -0.35 4.03
CA ASN A 104 -21.48 1.07 4.19
C ASN A 104 -20.85 1.86 3.04
N VAL A 105 -21.55 2.91 2.58
CA VAL A 105 -21.05 3.85 1.57
C VAL A 105 -21.30 5.25 2.09
N TRP A 106 -20.26 5.87 2.64
CA TRP A 106 -20.27 7.28 3.00
C TRP A 106 -19.90 8.14 1.79
N THR A 107 -20.53 9.30 1.65
CA THR A 107 -20.53 10.05 0.38
C THR A 107 -19.78 11.38 0.44
N GLU A 108 -18.89 11.57 1.41
CA GLU A 108 -18.10 12.81 1.58
C GLU A 108 -17.33 13.19 0.30
N TYR A 109 -16.77 12.19 -0.38
CA TYR A 109 -16.03 12.34 -1.64
C TYR A 109 -16.76 11.74 -2.85
N ILE A 110 -18.05 11.41 -2.71
CA ILE A 110 -18.86 10.76 -3.74
C ILE A 110 -20.02 11.67 -4.11
N LYS A 111 -19.76 12.62 -5.02
CA LYS A 111 -20.71 13.67 -5.37
C LYS A 111 -21.88 13.21 -6.24
N TYR A 112 -21.69 12.19 -7.09
CA TYR A 112 -22.66 11.80 -8.12
C TYR A 112 -23.02 10.31 -8.02
N PRO A 113 -24.26 9.90 -8.36
CA PRO A 113 -24.69 8.50 -8.31
C PRO A 113 -23.80 7.54 -9.11
N ALA A 114 -23.31 7.93 -10.28
CA ALA A 114 -22.41 7.08 -11.08
C ALA A 114 -21.09 6.73 -10.35
N LYS A 115 -20.62 7.61 -9.44
CA LYS A 115 -19.45 7.30 -8.60
C LYS A 115 -19.83 6.34 -7.47
N VAL A 116 -21.06 6.38 -6.95
CA VAL A 116 -21.56 5.36 -6.00
C VAL A 116 -21.51 3.99 -6.67
N ASP A 117 -22.06 3.84 -7.88
CA ASP A 117 -22.02 2.59 -8.65
C ASP A 117 -20.58 2.08 -8.80
N TYR A 118 -19.69 2.96 -9.26
CA TYR A 118 -18.27 2.64 -9.38
C TYR A 118 -17.67 2.15 -8.06
N MET A 119 -17.97 2.82 -6.95
CA MET A 119 -17.41 2.51 -5.63
C MET A 119 -17.98 1.21 -5.05
N ILE A 120 -19.24 0.85 -5.33
CA ILE A 120 -19.82 -0.39 -4.81
C ILE A 120 -19.52 -1.60 -5.69
N PHE A 121 -19.41 -1.44 -7.01
CA PHE A 121 -19.20 -2.57 -7.93
C PHE A 121 -17.72 -2.74 -8.33
N PRO A 122 -17.18 -3.97 -8.29
CA PRO A 122 -17.85 -5.26 -8.04
C PRO A 122 -17.83 -5.74 -6.58
N ARG A 123 -17.39 -4.91 -5.62
CA ARG A 123 -17.28 -5.30 -4.20
C ARG A 123 -18.60 -5.79 -3.60
N LEU A 124 -19.72 -5.19 -3.99
CA LEU A 124 -21.03 -5.59 -3.54
C LEU A 124 -21.37 -7.01 -4.01
N THR A 125 -20.98 -7.40 -5.23
CA THR A 125 -21.13 -8.80 -5.70
C THR A 125 -20.27 -9.76 -4.88
N ALA A 126 -19.06 -9.36 -4.50
CA ALA A 126 -18.22 -10.18 -3.61
C ALA A 126 -18.88 -10.35 -2.24
N LEU A 127 -19.40 -9.27 -1.65
CA LEU A 127 -20.08 -9.33 -0.35
C LEU A 127 -21.37 -10.14 -0.44
N SER A 128 -22.15 -10.03 -1.51
CA SER A 128 -23.36 -10.85 -1.70
C SER A 128 -23.05 -12.34 -1.68
N GLU A 129 -21.94 -12.78 -2.28
CA GLU A 129 -21.55 -14.19 -2.22
C GLU A 129 -21.06 -14.59 -0.81
N VAL A 130 -20.35 -13.70 -0.11
CA VAL A 130 -19.96 -13.89 1.29
C VAL A 130 -21.17 -14.05 2.20
N LEU A 131 -22.26 -13.32 1.95
CA LEU A 131 -23.45 -13.36 2.80
C LEU A 131 -24.42 -14.50 2.44
N TRP A 132 -24.50 -14.85 1.17
CA TRP A 132 -25.48 -15.81 0.68
C TRP A 132 -24.95 -17.25 0.59
N SER A 133 -23.71 -17.42 0.13
CA SER A 133 -23.15 -18.75 -0.10
C SER A 133 -22.51 -19.30 1.16
N PRO A 134 -22.67 -20.61 1.44
CA PRO A 134 -21.96 -21.25 2.55
C PRO A 134 -20.45 -21.20 2.30
N LYS A 135 -19.67 -20.97 3.36
CA LYS A 135 -18.21 -20.77 3.31
C LYS A 135 -17.47 -21.83 2.47
N TRP A 136 -17.84 -23.11 2.64
CA TRP A 136 -17.18 -24.23 1.93
C TRP A 136 -17.43 -24.27 0.41
N LYS A 137 -18.40 -23.51 -0.10
CA LYS A 137 -18.61 -23.34 -1.56
C LYS A 137 -17.92 -22.10 -2.13
N ARG A 138 -17.40 -21.21 -1.30
CA ARG A 138 -16.74 -19.98 -1.76
C ARG A 138 -15.36 -20.34 -2.30
N ASN A 139 -15.08 -19.90 -3.52
CA ASN A 139 -13.81 -20.11 -4.19
C ASN A 139 -13.49 -18.90 -5.07
N TRP A 140 -12.38 -18.22 -4.78
CA TRP A 140 -11.99 -16.98 -5.47
C TRP A 140 -11.79 -17.16 -6.99
N VAL A 141 -11.23 -18.29 -7.41
CA VAL A 141 -10.97 -18.57 -8.83
C VAL A 141 -12.29 -18.74 -9.58
N ASP A 142 -13.22 -19.50 -9.00
CA ASP A 142 -14.54 -19.75 -9.57
C ASP A 142 -15.43 -18.49 -9.54
N PHE A 143 -15.41 -17.74 -8.44
CA PHE A 143 -16.01 -16.41 -8.35
C PHE A 143 -15.51 -15.50 -9.47
N GLY A 144 -14.20 -15.48 -9.71
CA GLY A 144 -13.58 -14.72 -10.79
C GLY A 144 -14.10 -15.03 -12.19
N LYS A 145 -14.37 -16.31 -12.47
CA LYS A 145 -14.98 -16.76 -13.73
C LYS A 145 -16.42 -16.25 -13.85
N ARG A 146 -17.23 -16.38 -12.79
CA ARG A 146 -18.62 -15.85 -12.78
C ARG A 146 -18.67 -14.33 -12.85
N LEU A 147 -17.69 -13.65 -12.25
CA LEU A 147 -17.59 -12.20 -12.25
C LEU A 147 -17.45 -11.64 -13.67
N GLN A 148 -16.87 -12.39 -14.61
CA GLN A 148 -16.83 -11.98 -16.03
C GLN A 148 -18.23 -11.83 -16.61
N THR A 149 -19.14 -12.76 -16.31
CA THR A 149 -20.54 -12.66 -16.70
C THR A 149 -21.23 -11.52 -15.97
N GLN A 150 -20.89 -11.27 -14.70
CA GLN A 150 -21.44 -10.14 -13.96
C GLN A 150 -21.01 -8.79 -14.54
N PHE A 151 -19.77 -8.64 -15.01
CA PHE A 151 -19.34 -7.42 -15.70
C PHE A 151 -20.17 -7.15 -16.97
N LYS A 152 -20.48 -8.19 -17.76
CA LYS A 152 -21.38 -8.06 -18.92
C LYS A 152 -22.78 -7.58 -18.51
N ARG A 153 -23.28 -7.97 -17.34
CA ARG A 153 -24.57 -7.49 -16.81
C ARG A 153 -24.50 -6.04 -16.37
N TYR A 154 -23.39 -5.60 -15.78
CA TYR A 154 -23.18 -4.19 -15.46
C TYR A 154 -23.10 -3.34 -16.73
N ASP A 155 -22.39 -3.82 -17.75
CA ASP A 155 -22.34 -3.16 -19.06
C ASP A 155 -23.75 -3.01 -19.67
N LEU A 156 -24.59 -4.07 -19.61
CA LEU A 156 -25.97 -4.03 -20.08
C LEU A 156 -26.86 -3.07 -19.27
N TRP A 157 -26.64 -3.00 -17.96
CA TRP A 157 -27.36 -2.07 -17.07
C TRP A 157 -26.87 -0.62 -17.22
N GLY A 158 -25.66 -0.39 -17.73
CA GLY A 158 -25.02 0.93 -17.75
C GLY A 158 -24.48 1.37 -16.39
N ALA A 159 -24.30 0.44 -15.44
CA ALA A 159 -23.74 0.73 -14.13
C ALA A 159 -22.23 0.93 -14.21
N GLY A 160 -21.72 1.99 -13.59
CA GLY A 160 -20.28 2.17 -13.41
C GLY A 160 -19.70 1.09 -12.50
N TYR A 161 -18.53 0.53 -12.82
CA TYR A 161 -17.85 -0.43 -11.95
C TYR A 161 -16.33 -0.27 -12.04
N SER A 162 -15.65 -0.63 -10.95
CA SER A 162 -14.19 -0.64 -10.92
C SER A 162 -13.62 -1.83 -11.68
N LYS A 163 -12.57 -1.55 -12.47
CA LYS A 163 -11.75 -2.56 -13.15
C LYS A 163 -10.56 -3.04 -12.31
N ALA A 164 -10.51 -2.68 -11.02
CA ALA A 164 -9.44 -3.05 -10.10
C ALA A 164 -9.26 -4.58 -9.93
N TYR A 165 -10.29 -5.39 -10.24
CA TYR A 165 -10.16 -6.85 -10.30
C TYR A 165 -9.10 -7.32 -11.32
N TYR A 166 -8.80 -6.50 -12.33
CA TYR A 166 -7.80 -6.77 -13.35
C TYR A 166 -6.44 -6.12 -13.08
N ASP A 167 -6.28 -5.42 -11.96
CA ASP A 167 -5.00 -4.81 -11.61
C ASP A 167 -3.93 -5.89 -11.42
N LEU A 168 -2.76 -5.64 -12.01
CA LEU A 168 -1.57 -6.44 -11.76
C LEU A 168 -0.94 -6.02 -10.43
N LYS A 169 -0.44 -7.00 -9.70
CA LYS A 169 0.44 -6.77 -8.55
C LYS A 169 1.87 -6.96 -9.02
N ALA A 170 2.73 -6.02 -8.67
CA ALA A 170 4.14 -6.09 -8.95
C ALA A 170 4.94 -6.26 -7.67
N ASN A 171 5.97 -7.10 -7.73
CA ASN A 171 6.96 -7.26 -6.67
C ASN A 171 8.36 -7.14 -7.28
N ILE A 172 9.30 -6.54 -6.56
CA ILE A 172 10.68 -6.36 -7.00
C ILE A 172 11.59 -7.06 -5.99
N PHE A 173 12.47 -7.92 -6.49
CA PHE A 173 13.43 -8.67 -5.68
C PHE A 173 14.85 -8.47 -6.22
N PRO A 174 15.90 -8.68 -5.39
CA PRO A 174 17.26 -8.77 -5.92
C PRO A 174 17.37 -9.97 -6.87
N ALA A 175 18.06 -9.78 -7.99
CA ALA A 175 18.43 -10.88 -8.87
C ALA A 175 19.61 -11.68 -8.28
N ASP A 176 19.84 -12.88 -8.83
CA ASP A 176 20.96 -13.73 -8.43
C ASP A 176 22.29 -12.96 -8.43
N ASN A 177 23.09 -13.20 -7.39
CA ASN A 177 24.37 -12.53 -7.16
C ASN A 177 24.31 -10.99 -7.10
N ASN A 178 23.13 -10.39 -6.89
CA ASN A 178 22.95 -8.93 -6.81
C ASN A 178 23.38 -8.21 -8.10
N LYS A 179 23.09 -8.84 -9.25
CA LYS A 179 23.39 -8.34 -10.60
C LYS A 179 22.12 -7.85 -11.32
N GLY A 180 21.30 -7.08 -10.62
CA GLY A 180 20.06 -6.50 -11.12
C GLY A 180 18.86 -6.83 -10.24
N LEU A 181 17.67 -6.76 -10.83
CA LEU A 181 16.39 -6.92 -10.16
C LEU A 181 15.57 -8.00 -10.87
N LEU A 182 14.75 -8.72 -10.11
CA LEU A 182 13.67 -9.55 -10.65
C LEU A 182 12.35 -8.83 -10.45
N TYR A 183 11.70 -8.49 -11.56
CA TYR A 183 10.38 -7.88 -11.58
C TYR A 183 9.31 -8.95 -11.78
N SER A 184 8.61 -9.29 -10.70
CA SER A 184 7.53 -10.27 -10.70
C SER A 184 6.18 -9.58 -10.90
N LEU A 185 5.33 -10.17 -11.74
CA LEU A 185 3.98 -9.71 -12.03
C LEU A 185 2.98 -10.81 -11.70
N GLU A 186 2.00 -10.47 -10.90
CA GLU A 186 0.93 -11.36 -10.49
C GLU A 186 -0.43 -10.75 -10.86
N LYS A 187 -1.40 -11.61 -11.09
CA LYS A 187 -2.79 -11.23 -11.31
C LYS A 187 -3.67 -11.85 -10.22
N THR A 188 -4.64 -11.08 -9.75
CA THR A 188 -5.73 -11.61 -8.91
C THR A 188 -6.82 -12.25 -9.76
N SER A 189 -6.90 -11.86 -11.04
CA SER A 189 -7.88 -12.39 -11.98
C SER A 189 -7.63 -13.85 -12.35
N ALA A 190 -8.68 -14.67 -12.25
CA ALA A 190 -8.66 -16.05 -12.69
C ALA A 190 -8.51 -16.19 -14.21
N VAL A 191 -8.88 -15.14 -14.96
CA VAL A 191 -8.87 -15.13 -16.43
C VAL A 191 -7.77 -14.21 -16.98
N GLY A 192 -7.51 -14.33 -18.28
CA GLY A 192 -6.53 -13.51 -18.99
C GLY A 192 -5.07 -13.92 -18.77
N LYS A 193 -4.20 -13.33 -19.59
CA LYS A 193 -2.74 -13.56 -19.58
C LYS A 193 -2.03 -12.22 -19.37
N ILE A 194 -0.96 -12.23 -18.58
CA ILE A 194 -0.14 -11.03 -18.39
C ILE A 194 0.71 -10.85 -19.65
N ALA A 195 0.78 -9.62 -20.14
CA ALA A 195 1.65 -9.24 -21.24
C ALA A 195 2.32 -7.91 -20.94
N PHE A 196 3.49 -7.67 -21.54
CA PHE A 196 4.29 -6.48 -21.27
C PHE A 196 5.06 -6.01 -22.50
N ASN A 197 5.59 -4.80 -22.43
CA ASN A 197 6.61 -4.31 -23.34
C ASN A 197 7.68 -3.51 -22.57
N THR A 198 8.83 -3.30 -23.21
CA THR A 198 9.94 -2.54 -22.63
C THR A 198 10.11 -1.21 -23.39
N GLY A 199 9.48 -0.14 -22.88
CA GLY A 199 9.65 1.23 -23.37
C GLY A 199 9.04 1.56 -24.74
N ALA A 200 9.07 2.86 -25.10
CA ALA A 200 8.31 3.48 -26.20
C ALA A 200 8.61 2.95 -27.62
N LYS A 201 9.72 2.20 -27.81
CA LYS A 201 10.12 1.68 -29.14
C LYS A 201 9.49 0.34 -29.49
N GLN A 202 8.86 -0.36 -28.54
CA GLN A 202 8.28 -1.68 -28.77
C GLN A 202 6.75 -1.61 -28.73
N SER A 203 6.13 -1.65 -29.91
CA SER A 203 4.68 -1.56 -30.09
C SER A 203 3.95 -2.88 -29.82
N TYR A 204 4.64 -4.02 -29.87
CA TYR A 204 4.05 -5.34 -29.65
C TYR A 204 4.22 -5.81 -28.20
N LEU A 205 3.24 -6.58 -27.73
CA LEU A 205 3.19 -7.14 -26.39
C LEU A 205 3.85 -8.52 -26.34
N LEU A 206 4.75 -8.70 -25.38
CA LEU A 206 5.40 -9.97 -25.05
C LEU A 206 4.58 -10.71 -23.96
N PRO A 207 4.44 -12.04 -24.05
CA PRO A 207 3.81 -12.81 -22.98
C PRO A 207 4.70 -12.83 -21.73
N TYR A 208 4.09 -12.71 -20.56
CA TYR A 208 4.77 -12.89 -19.27
C TYR A 208 4.49 -14.29 -18.71
N SER A 209 5.55 -15.04 -18.41
CA SER A 209 5.48 -16.37 -17.81
C SER A 209 6.37 -16.55 -16.57
N GLN A 210 7.34 -15.65 -16.36
CA GLN A 210 8.30 -15.70 -15.26
C GLN A 210 8.83 -14.29 -14.95
N PRO A 211 9.39 -14.04 -13.74
CA PRO A 211 9.96 -12.75 -13.39
C PRO A 211 10.96 -12.22 -14.42
N LEU A 212 10.87 -10.91 -14.72
CA LEU A 212 11.73 -10.26 -15.69
C LEU A 212 13.03 -9.83 -15.03
N LEU A 213 14.17 -10.21 -15.62
CA LEU A 213 15.46 -9.66 -15.22
C LEU A 213 15.58 -8.21 -15.73
N ILE A 214 15.73 -7.28 -14.80
CA ILE A 214 16.02 -5.87 -15.07
C ILE A 214 17.47 -5.61 -14.65
N ASN A 215 18.29 -5.19 -15.60
CA ASN A 215 19.73 -4.98 -15.44
C ASN A 215 20.22 -3.60 -15.92
N SER A 216 19.27 -2.72 -16.25
CA SER A 216 19.53 -1.36 -16.70
C SER A 216 18.27 -0.51 -16.54
N SER A 217 18.45 0.81 -16.51
CA SER A 217 17.34 1.76 -16.48
C SER A 217 16.41 1.54 -17.67
N LYS A 218 15.13 1.28 -17.40
CA LYS A 218 14.08 1.09 -18.41
C LYS A 218 12.70 1.22 -17.79
N THR A 219 11.69 1.39 -18.63
CA THR A 219 10.29 1.30 -18.24
C THR A 219 9.68 0.00 -18.74
N ILE A 220 9.00 -0.72 -17.86
CA ILE A 220 8.16 -1.87 -18.19
C ILE A 220 6.72 -1.42 -18.13
N ASN A 221 5.99 -1.56 -19.25
CA ASN A 221 4.54 -1.38 -19.25
C ASN A 221 3.91 -2.77 -19.36
N ALA A 222 3.08 -3.13 -18.39
CA ALA A 222 2.42 -4.42 -18.31
C ALA A 222 0.90 -4.27 -18.23
N THR A 223 0.18 -5.23 -18.77
CA THR A 223 -1.29 -5.27 -18.72
C THR A 223 -1.80 -6.71 -18.70
N LEU A 224 -3.03 -6.89 -18.23
CA LEU A 224 -3.75 -8.14 -18.35
C LEU A 224 -4.53 -8.16 -19.67
N LEU A 225 -4.22 -9.11 -20.55
CA LEU A 225 -4.96 -9.38 -21.78
C LEU A 225 -6.11 -10.35 -21.50
N ILE A 226 -7.34 -9.93 -21.83
CA ILE A 226 -8.54 -10.77 -21.82
C ILE A 226 -9.13 -10.71 -23.22
N ASP A 227 -9.29 -11.87 -23.86
CA ASP A 227 -9.78 -11.98 -25.26
C ASP A 227 -9.05 -11.04 -26.23
N GLY A 228 -7.72 -10.94 -26.07
CA GLY A 228 -6.85 -10.08 -26.89
C GLY A 228 -6.90 -8.58 -26.56
N LYS A 229 -7.75 -8.15 -25.64
CA LYS A 229 -7.90 -6.74 -25.23
C LYS A 229 -7.12 -6.44 -23.96
N SER A 230 -6.35 -5.35 -23.97
CA SER A 230 -5.68 -4.83 -22.78
C SER A 230 -6.68 -4.28 -21.78
N ASN A 231 -6.40 -4.51 -20.50
CA ASN A 231 -7.11 -3.89 -19.39
C ASN A 231 -6.28 -2.73 -18.84
N ARG A 232 -6.26 -2.53 -17.52
CA ARG A 232 -5.46 -1.49 -16.88
C ARG A 232 -3.97 -1.75 -17.11
N TRP A 233 -3.21 -0.68 -17.29
CA TRP A 233 -1.77 -0.72 -17.50
C TRP A 233 -1.05 -0.39 -16.20
N LEU A 234 -0.01 -1.18 -15.92
CA LEU A 234 0.97 -0.93 -14.89
C LEU A 234 2.25 -0.45 -15.56
N ASN A 235 2.71 0.76 -15.21
CA ASN A 235 3.92 1.36 -15.77
C ASN A 235 4.97 1.49 -14.67
N GLN A 236 6.02 0.66 -14.74
CA GLN A 236 7.11 0.66 -13.78
C GLN A 236 8.38 1.19 -14.42
N ALA A 237 8.88 2.33 -13.94
CA ALA A 237 10.18 2.85 -14.34
C ALA A 237 11.24 2.35 -13.35
N PHE A 238 12.39 1.95 -13.89
CA PHE A 238 13.59 1.60 -13.13
C PHE A 238 14.71 2.59 -13.48
N SER A 239 15.40 3.10 -12.46
CA SER A 239 16.57 3.97 -12.58
C SER A 239 17.76 3.31 -11.89
N PHE A 240 18.73 2.84 -12.67
CA PHE A 240 19.89 2.12 -12.18
C PHE A 240 21.03 3.05 -11.80
N ASN A 241 21.62 2.78 -10.65
CA ASN A 241 22.89 3.33 -10.16
C ASN A 241 23.75 2.19 -9.55
N LYS A 242 24.91 2.49 -8.97
CA LYS A 242 25.82 1.45 -8.44
C LYS A 242 25.23 0.65 -7.26
N ALA A 243 24.28 1.24 -6.53
CA ALA A 243 23.58 0.60 -5.42
C ALA A 243 22.43 -0.32 -5.86
N THR A 244 21.88 -0.15 -7.07
CA THR A 244 20.66 -0.86 -7.49
C THR A 244 20.85 -2.38 -7.47
N GLY A 245 19.92 -3.07 -6.81
CA GLY A 245 19.91 -4.52 -6.67
C GLY A 245 20.99 -5.07 -5.72
N LYS A 246 21.70 -4.22 -4.98
CA LYS A 246 22.75 -4.61 -4.05
C LYS A 246 22.22 -5.06 -2.69
N LYS A 247 23.08 -5.74 -1.93
CA LYS A 247 22.78 -6.08 -0.55
C LYS A 247 22.78 -4.81 0.28
N ILE A 248 21.76 -4.67 1.12
CA ILE A 248 21.61 -3.56 2.03
C ILE A 248 21.16 -4.06 3.41
N LYS A 249 21.62 -3.41 4.47
CA LYS A 249 21.08 -3.55 5.82
C LYS A 249 20.80 -2.17 6.41
N LEU A 250 19.75 -2.09 7.22
CA LEU A 250 19.45 -0.91 8.04
C LEU A 250 19.98 -1.13 9.45
N ASN A 251 20.67 -0.12 9.97
CA ASN A 251 21.15 -0.09 11.35
C ASN A 251 20.17 0.67 12.27
N THR A 252 19.17 1.35 11.70
CA THR A 252 18.10 2.04 12.44
C THR A 252 16.72 1.57 11.99
N ALA A 253 15.79 1.45 12.94
CA ALA A 253 14.44 0.95 12.67
C ALA A 253 13.57 2.00 11.95
N THR A 254 12.79 1.53 10.98
CA THR A 254 11.75 2.32 10.32
C THR A 254 10.46 2.33 11.13
N VAL A 255 9.57 3.27 10.83
CA VAL A 255 8.18 3.22 11.31
C VAL A 255 7.37 2.16 10.55
N GLU A 256 6.51 1.44 11.25
CA GLU A 256 5.77 0.29 10.70
C GLU A 256 4.88 0.66 9.49
N ASN A 257 4.29 1.85 9.49
CA ASN A 257 3.40 2.30 8.42
C ASN A 257 4.13 2.71 7.14
N TYR A 258 5.46 2.83 7.17
CA TYR A 258 6.28 3.20 6.03
C TYR A 258 7.53 2.31 5.97
N PRO A 259 7.35 1.02 5.63
CA PRO A 259 8.45 0.05 5.60
C PRO A 259 9.21 0.07 4.26
N GLY A 260 8.77 0.83 3.25
CA GLY A 260 9.27 0.73 1.89
C GLY A 260 8.84 -0.54 1.15
N ASN A 261 9.03 -0.55 -0.17
CA ASN A 261 8.71 -1.70 -1.01
C ASN A 261 9.85 -2.73 -0.97
N GLY A 262 9.73 -3.70 -0.07
CA GLY A 262 10.76 -4.71 0.19
C GLY A 262 11.60 -4.45 1.44
N GLY A 263 11.13 -3.59 2.37
CA GLY A 263 11.91 -3.25 3.56
C GLY A 263 13.12 -2.39 3.18
N ALA A 264 14.26 -2.67 3.80
CA ALA A 264 15.55 -2.05 3.47
C ALA A 264 15.87 -2.08 1.97
N PHE A 265 15.48 -3.15 1.27
CA PHE A 265 15.71 -3.30 -0.17
C PHE A 265 15.01 -2.22 -1.00
N GLY A 266 13.95 -1.59 -0.48
CA GLY A 266 13.28 -0.47 -1.12
C GLY A 266 14.25 0.66 -1.50
N LEU A 267 15.25 0.94 -0.65
CA LEU A 267 16.27 1.97 -0.90
C LEU A 267 17.21 1.68 -2.07
N VAL A 268 17.19 0.47 -2.62
CA VAL A 268 18.08 0.04 -3.71
C VAL A 268 17.32 -0.77 -4.76
N ASN A 269 15.99 -0.63 -4.81
CA ASN A 269 15.15 -1.38 -5.74
C ASN A 269 15.07 -0.69 -7.12
N GLY A 270 15.72 0.46 -7.29
CA GLY A 270 15.77 1.21 -8.54
C GLY A 270 14.47 1.95 -8.86
N VAL A 271 13.58 2.14 -7.88
CA VAL A 271 12.28 2.81 -8.06
C VAL A 271 12.24 4.08 -7.22
N VAL A 272 12.21 5.21 -7.93
CA VAL A 272 11.99 6.52 -7.32
C VAL A 272 10.50 6.83 -7.35
N SER A 273 9.94 7.19 -6.19
CA SER A 273 8.54 7.54 -6.04
C SER A 273 8.18 8.77 -6.88
N LYS A 274 7.12 8.65 -7.69
CA LYS A 274 6.52 9.78 -8.42
C LYS A 274 5.37 10.42 -7.66
N PHE A 275 5.01 9.87 -6.50
CA PHE A 275 3.89 10.31 -5.70
C PHE A 275 4.39 10.76 -4.33
N ALA A 276 3.63 11.65 -3.70
CA ALA A 276 3.88 12.11 -2.34
C ALA A 276 3.81 10.95 -1.32
N LEU A 277 3.54 11.26 -0.05
CA LEU A 277 3.56 10.30 1.07
C LEU A 277 2.56 9.13 0.98
N GLY A 278 1.74 9.04 -0.08
CA GLY A 278 0.87 7.89 -0.36
C GLY A 278 1.56 6.74 -1.11
N SER A 279 2.79 6.92 -1.58
CA SER A 279 3.57 5.86 -2.25
C SER A 279 4.05 4.79 -1.26
N THR A 280 4.10 3.55 -1.73
CA THR A 280 4.67 2.43 -0.94
C THR A 280 6.19 2.35 -0.99
N GLU A 281 6.84 3.18 -1.80
CA GLU A 281 8.30 3.18 -1.92
C GLU A 281 8.99 3.86 -0.73
N TRP A 282 8.29 4.72 0.01
CA TRP A 282 8.87 5.47 1.12
C TRP A 282 9.17 4.60 2.35
N LEU A 283 10.41 4.66 2.84
CA LEU A 283 10.81 4.26 4.18
C LEU A 283 10.80 5.48 5.11
N GLY A 284 10.24 5.34 6.31
CA GLY A 284 10.09 6.44 7.27
C GLY A 284 10.86 6.27 8.59
N TRP A 285 11.42 7.37 9.12
CA TRP A 285 12.05 7.44 10.44
C TRP A 285 11.47 8.60 11.26
N LEU A 286 11.01 8.32 12.50
CA LEU A 286 10.37 9.31 13.38
C LEU A 286 11.32 9.76 14.49
N GLY A 287 11.99 10.90 14.27
CA GLY A 287 12.95 11.51 15.19
C GLY A 287 14.30 10.80 15.28
N SER A 288 14.46 9.66 14.62
CA SER A 288 15.71 8.91 14.50
C SER A 288 16.36 9.12 13.14
N ASP A 289 17.68 8.98 13.09
CA ASP A 289 18.47 9.04 11.85
C ASP A 289 18.21 7.78 10.99
N MET A 290 18.45 7.90 9.69
CA MET A 290 18.61 6.74 8.81
C MET A 290 20.08 6.36 8.79
N GLU A 291 20.38 5.10 9.05
CA GLU A 291 21.70 4.52 8.81
C GLU A 291 21.56 3.23 8.01
N ALA A 292 22.17 3.18 6.83
CA ALA A 292 22.14 2.02 5.95
C ALA A 292 23.53 1.68 5.41
N GLU A 293 23.84 0.39 5.31
CA GLU A 293 25.09 -0.11 4.74
C GLU A 293 24.79 -0.95 3.49
N ILE A 294 25.50 -0.65 2.40
CA ILE A 294 25.34 -1.24 1.08
C ILE A 294 26.66 -1.92 0.68
N ASP A 295 26.58 -3.20 0.29
CA ASP A 295 27.71 -3.95 -0.31
C ASP A 295 27.58 -3.92 -1.84
N LEU A 296 28.45 -3.16 -2.51
CA LEU A 296 28.49 -3.05 -3.98
C LEU A 296 28.87 -4.38 -4.65
N GLY A 297 29.36 -5.36 -3.88
CA GLY A 297 29.76 -6.70 -4.29
C GLY A 297 31.21 -6.77 -4.77
N THR A 298 31.69 -5.69 -5.39
CA THR A 298 33.09 -5.50 -5.80
C THR A 298 33.53 -4.09 -5.47
N GLU A 299 34.84 -3.87 -5.41
CA GLU A 299 35.41 -2.54 -5.30
C GLU A 299 35.07 -1.71 -6.55
N GLN A 300 34.60 -0.47 -6.36
CA GLN A 300 34.23 0.46 -7.42
C GLN A 300 34.64 1.88 -7.02
N SER A 301 35.12 2.66 -7.98
CA SER A 301 35.33 4.10 -7.79
C SER A 301 33.99 4.80 -7.67
N ILE A 302 33.78 5.59 -6.62
CA ILE A 302 32.56 6.37 -6.36
C ILE A 302 32.93 7.78 -5.93
N SER A 303 32.07 8.76 -6.20
CA SER A 303 32.33 10.18 -5.92
C SER A 303 31.11 10.96 -5.45
N LYS A 304 29.93 10.33 -5.49
CA LYS A 304 28.69 10.97 -5.09
C LYS A 304 27.72 9.98 -4.47
N LEU A 305 27.03 10.46 -3.44
CA LEU A 305 25.91 9.77 -2.82
C LEU A 305 24.71 10.72 -2.75
N SER A 306 23.54 10.21 -3.11
CA SER A 306 22.28 10.94 -2.98
C SER A 306 21.21 10.08 -2.31
N CYS A 307 20.31 10.72 -1.59
CA CYS A 307 19.06 10.13 -1.10
C CYS A 307 17.90 10.90 -1.73
N HIS A 308 16.94 10.20 -2.32
CA HIS A 308 15.67 10.82 -2.69
C HIS A 308 14.77 10.93 -1.46
N VAL A 309 14.25 12.13 -1.20
CA VAL A 309 13.63 12.53 0.07
C VAL A 309 12.36 13.33 -0.17
N ALA A 310 11.48 13.35 0.82
CA ALA A 310 10.26 14.16 0.82
C ALA A 310 10.32 15.32 1.84
N ARG A 311 9.56 16.38 1.57
CA ARG A 311 9.36 17.57 2.39
C ARG A 311 7.90 18.00 2.34
N TYR A 312 7.14 17.58 3.36
CA TYR A 312 5.75 17.97 3.58
C TYR A 312 5.59 18.40 5.04
N ASN A 313 6.03 19.62 5.37
CA ASN A 313 6.12 20.11 6.75
C ASN A 313 4.79 20.05 7.51
N GLY A 314 3.65 20.25 6.83
CA GLY A 314 2.31 20.11 7.43
C GLY A 314 2.02 18.70 7.97
N SER A 315 2.69 17.69 7.41
CA SER A 315 2.66 16.29 7.85
C SER A 315 3.87 15.91 8.70
N ARG A 316 4.58 16.90 9.27
CA ARG A 316 5.82 16.72 10.05
C ARG A 316 6.97 16.08 9.26
N CYS A 317 6.87 16.04 7.93
CA CYS A 317 7.89 15.48 7.05
C CYS A 317 8.92 16.56 6.69
N TYR A 318 10.13 16.44 7.22
CA TYR A 318 11.22 17.38 7.00
C TYR A 318 12.39 16.71 6.28
N LEU A 319 13.13 17.51 5.53
CA LEU A 319 14.41 17.09 4.96
C LEU A 319 15.40 16.69 6.07
N PRO A 320 16.29 15.73 5.82
CA PRO A 320 17.48 15.53 6.64
C PRO A 320 18.25 16.86 6.87
N GLN A 321 18.92 17.01 8.00
CA GLN A 321 19.83 18.14 8.25
C GLN A 321 21.03 18.11 7.30
N TYR A 322 21.54 16.90 7.06
CA TYR A 322 22.63 16.58 6.15
C TYR A 322 22.63 15.07 5.89
N ILE A 323 23.40 14.66 4.89
CA ILE A 323 23.77 13.28 4.66
C ILE A 323 25.29 13.12 4.73
N GLU A 324 25.74 11.97 5.20
CA GLU A 324 27.14 11.57 5.27
C GLU A 324 27.32 10.26 4.50
N ALA A 325 28.36 10.22 3.67
CA ALA A 325 28.80 9.02 2.97
C ALA A 325 30.09 8.52 3.63
N TYR A 326 30.09 7.26 4.06
CA TYR A 326 31.27 6.57 4.55
C TYR A 326 31.63 5.40 3.65
N THR A 327 32.92 5.13 3.50
CA THR A 327 33.45 4.06 2.65
C THR A 327 34.28 3.05 3.43
N SER A 328 34.31 1.82 2.96
CA SER A 328 35.08 0.72 3.54
C SER A 328 35.37 -0.36 2.50
N ASN A 329 36.55 -0.99 2.60
CA ASN A 329 36.91 -2.18 1.82
C ASN A 329 36.78 -3.49 2.60
N ASP A 330 36.72 -3.43 3.94
CA ASP A 330 36.60 -4.61 4.81
C ASP A 330 35.18 -4.81 5.39
N GLY A 331 34.30 -3.82 5.22
CA GLY A 331 32.93 -3.84 5.74
C GLY A 331 32.83 -3.67 7.26
N LYS A 332 33.93 -3.25 7.91
CA LYS A 332 34.04 -3.09 9.36
C LYS A 332 34.49 -1.69 9.72
N ASN A 333 35.57 -1.22 9.10
CA ASN A 333 36.15 0.08 9.34
C ASN A 333 35.67 1.06 8.26
N PHE A 334 34.79 1.97 8.65
CA PHE A 334 34.19 2.97 7.77
C PHE A 334 34.81 4.34 7.99
N ASN A 335 35.31 4.95 6.92
CA ASN A 335 35.88 6.31 6.93
C ASN A 335 34.92 7.29 6.25
N LEU A 336 34.81 8.50 6.79
CA LEU A 336 33.97 9.54 6.17
C LEU A 336 34.57 9.96 4.83
N ALA A 337 33.82 9.77 3.75
CA ALA A 337 34.19 10.23 2.41
C ALA A 337 33.67 11.65 2.15
N GLY A 338 32.48 11.97 2.63
CA GLY A 338 31.91 13.32 2.50
C GLY A 338 30.68 13.55 3.37
N LYS A 339 30.39 14.83 3.61
CA LYS A 339 29.19 15.32 4.29
C LYS A 339 28.58 16.46 3.48
N GLY A 340 27.25 16.46 3.31
CA GLY A 340 26.57 17.49 2.52
C GLY A 340 25.10 17.68 2.90
N SER A 341 24.58 18.87 2.62
CA SER A 341 23.17 19.22 2.82
C SER A 341 22.53 19.81 1.56
N GLY A 342 23.19 19.67 0.40
CA GLY A 342 22.68 20.17 -0.87
C GLY A 342 21.39 19.45 -1.25
N TYR A 343 20.33 20.21 -1.52
CA TYR A 343 19.01 19.71 -1.93
C TYR A 343 18.66 20.22 -3.32
N SER A 344 18.21 19.33 -4.18
CA SER A 344 17.66 19.66 -5.49
C SER A 344 16.26 19.08 -5.62
N GLU A 345 15.27 19.94 -5.83
CA GLU A 345 13.88 19.54 -6.03
C GLU A 345 13.68 18.98 -7.44
N ASP A 346 13.01 17.84 -7.57
CA ASP A 346 12.61 17.26 -8.86
C ASP A 346 11.10 17.30 -9.08
N LYS A 347 10.33 17.33 -7.98
CA LYS A 347 8.89 17.48 -7.94
C LYS A 347 8.48 18.21 -6.65
N GLU A 348 7.32 18.85 -6.65
CA GLU A 348 6.86 19.62 -5.49
C GLU A 348 6.88 18.80 -4.19
N GLY A 349 7.75 19.21 -3.27
CA GLY A 349 7.93 18.55 -1.97
C GLY A 349 8.76 17.26 -2.01
N MET A 350 9.46 16.96 -3.10
CA MET A 350 10.34 15.79 -3.24
C MET A 350 11.62 16.15 -4.00
N GLY A 351 12.71 15.45 -3.74
CA GLY A 351 13.95 15.70 -4.44
C GLY A 351 15.14 14.97 -3.84
N TYR A 352 16.34 15.38 -4.22
CA TYR A 352 17.57 14.69 -3.87
C TYR A 352 18.38 15.50 -2.88
N MET A 353 18.67 14.93 -1.71
CA MET A 353 19.79 15.39 -0.89
C MET A 353 21.06 14.69 -1.35
N SER A 354 22.13 15.44 -1.58
CA SER A 354 23.35 14.93 -2.22
C SER A 354 24.62 15.38 -1.50
N VAL A 355 25.64 14.52 -1.57
CA VAL A 355 27.01 14.81 -1.13
C VAL A 355 27.97 14.38 -2.23
N HIS A 356 28.89 15.29 -2.56
CA HIS A 356 30.00 15.04 -3.48
C HIS A 356 31.29 14.93 -2.68
N PHE A 357 32.20 14.06 -3.11
CA PHE A 357 33.49 13.85 -2.50
C PHE A 357 34.53 13.48 -3.56
N ALA A 358 35.81 13.57 -3.21
CA ALA A 358 36.87 13.11 -4.11
C ALA A 358 36.63 11.62 -4.46
N PRO A 359 36.88 11.19 -5.71
CA PRO A 359 36.70 9.79 -6.09
C PRO A 359 37.46 8.85 -5.15
N VAL A 360 36.75 7.88 -4.56
CA VAL A 360 37.30 6.85 -3.67
C VAL A 360 36.90 5.49 -4.19
N SER A 361 37.86 4.56 -4.22
CA SER A 361 37.62 3.16 -4.54
C SER A 361 37.13 2.43 -3.28
N SER A 362 35.90 1.90 -3.32
CA SER A 362 35.25 1.26 -2.17
C SER A 362 34.37 0.09 -2.59
N ARG A 363 34.25 -0.93 -1.74
CA ARG A 363 33.24 -2.00 -1.87
C ARG A 363 32.00 -1.74 -1.03
N TYR A 364 32.17 -1.26 0.20
CA TYR A 364 31.07 -1.02 1.12
C TYR A 364 30.84 0.47 1.26
N VAL A 365 29.58 0.87 1.32
CA VAL A 365 29.17 2.26 1.51
C VAL A 365 28.17 2.31 2.65
N LYS A 366 28.41 3.17 3.63
CA LYS A 366 27.43 3.49 4.67
C LYS A 366 26.91 4.90 4.44
N VAL A 367 25.59 5.04 4.44
CA VAL A 367 24.90 6.31 4.39
C VAL A 367 24.29 6.61 5.75
N LEU A 368 24.51 7.84 6.23
CA LEU A 368 23.79 8.39 7.37
C LEU A 368 23.01 9.62 6.90
N ALA A 369 21.69 9.62 7.06
CA ALA A 369 20.87 10.81 6.87
C ALA A 369 20.40 11.31 8.25
N LYS A 370 20.85 12.50 8.63
CA LYS A 370 20.60 13.07 9.96
C LYS A 370 19.20 13.63 10.03
N ASN A 371 18.35 13.07 10.90
CA ASN A 371 17.00 13.57 11.11
C ASN A 371 17.03 14.90 11.87
N GLN A 372 16.00 15.73 11.73
CA GLN A 372 15.82 16.92 12.57
C GLN A 372 15.66 16.54 14.06
N GLY A 373 15.21 15.32 14.36
CA GLY A 373 14.96 14.86 15.72
C GLY A 373 13.67 15.46 16.24
N ILE A 374 13.77 16.47 17.10
CA ILE A 374 12.65 17.30 17.53
C ILE A 374 12.54 18.51 16.60
N ILE A 375 11.33 18.79 16.11
CA ILE A 375 11.06 19.91 15.23
C ILE A 375 11.35 21.21 16.00
N PRO A 376 12.27 22.08 15.49
CA PRO A 376 12.59 23.35 16.11
C PRO A 376 11.40 24.30 16.27
N GLU A 377 11.48 25.21 17.24
CA GLU A 377 10.52 26.31 17.40
C GLU A 377 10.36 27.13 16.11
N GLY A 378 9.18 27.73 15.92
CA GLY A 378 8.85 28.52 14.74
C GLY A 378 8.54 27.68 13.48
N ARG A 379 8.59 26.35 13.55
CA ARG A 379 8.22 25.45 12.45
C ARG A 379 6.86 24.76 12.70
N PRO A 380 6.13 24.38 11.64
CA PRO A 380 4.91 23.57 11.78
C PRO A 380 5.13 22.33 12.66
N SER A 381 4.27 22.12 13.66
CA SER A 381 4.41 21.04 14.66
C SER A 381 5.70 21.09 15.51
N ALA A 382 6.22 22.28 15.82
CA ALA A 382 7.33 22.46 16.77
C ALA A 382 7.14 21.65 18.07
N GLY A 383 8.23 21.08 18.57
CA GLY A 383 8.24 20.21 19.76
C GLY A 383 7.88 18.74 19.50
N ALA A 384 7.27 18.41 18.35
CA ALA A 384 7.05 17.01 17.96
C ALA A 384 8.30 16.39 17.32
N LYS A 385 8.36 15.05 17.26
CA LYS A 385 9.37 14.34 16.47
C LYS A 385 9.15 14.56 14.97
N ALA A 386 10.21 14.84 14.23
CA ALA A 386 10.18 15.00 12.78
C ALA A 386 10.15 13.63 12.09
N MET A 387 9.30 13.51 11.07
CA MET A 387 9.33 12.39 10.14
C MET A 387 10.34 12.68 9.02
N MET A 388 11.16 11.70 8.69
CA MET A 388 12.06 11.72 7.54
C MET A 388 11.71 10.56 6.62
N PHE A 389 11.60 10.83 5.32
CA PHE A 389 11.31 9.82 4.31
C PHE A 389 12.45 9.71 3.30
N VAL A 390 12.82 8.46 2.99
CA VAL A 390 13.76 8.11 1.93
C VAL A 390 13.20 6.91 1.17
N ASP A 391 13.17 6.96 -0.15
CA ASP A 391 12.73 5.85 -1.01
C ASP A 391 13.88 5.22 -1.81
N GLU A 392 14.90 5.99 -2.20
CA GLU A 392 16.05 5.47 -2.95
C GLU A 392 17.38 6.11 -2.49
N VAL A 393 18.43 5.28 -2.40
CA VAL A 393 19.84 5.67 -2.22
C VAL A 393 20.58 5.45 -3.53
N ILE A 394 21.25 6.50 -4.00
CA ILE A 394 21.91 6.57 -5.29
C ILE A 394 23.41 6.73 -5.07
N ILE A 395 24.21 5.83 -5.67
CA ILE A 395 25.67 5.87 -5.62
C ILE A 395 26.22 5.99 -7.05
N GLU A 396 27.04 7.01 -7.29
CA GLU A 396 27.61 7.38 -8.59
C GLU A 396 29.14 7.48 -8.58
#